data_AF-A0A933Y891-F1
#
_entry.id   AF-A0A933Y891-F1
#
_cell.length_a   1.000
_cell.length_b   1.000
_cell.length_c   1.000
_cell.angle_alpha   90.00
_cell.angle_beta   90.00
_cell.angle_gamma   90.00
#
_symmetry.space_group_name_H-M   'P 1'
#
loop_
_entity.id
_entity.type
_entity.pdbx_description
1 polymer ?
#
loop_
_entity_poly.entity_id
_entity_poly.type
_entity_poly.pdbx_seq_one_letter_code
_entity_poly.pdbx_strand_id
1 'polypeptide(L)' 'MNTIGSFERGIVGIKRGLNSANTQAAEIASADALIHPPEKDLAQPLVYMITARSQVEASAKVVKTTDAMLGALLDIKA' A
#
# COMPACT_ATOMS: atom_id res chain seq x y z
N MET A 1 8.74 23.66 3.40
CA MET A 1 7.32 23.52 3.80
C MET A 1 6.56 22.46 2.97
N ASN A 2 7.23 21.42 2.45
CA ASN A 2 6.66 20.43 1.51
C ASN A 2 6.64 18.98 2.07
N THR A 3 7.18 18.76 3.27
CA THR A 3 7.32 17.45 3.93
C THR A 3 6.06 17.03 4.67
N ILE A 4 5.37 17.98 5.31
CA ILE A 4 4.08 17.76 6.01
C ILE A 4 3.02 17.25 5.02
N GLY A 5 2.87 17.93 3.87
CA GLY A 5 1.95 17.51 2.82
C GLY A 5 2.35 16.22 2.08
N SER A 6 3.60 15.75 2.22
CA SER A 6 4.06 14.47 1.65
C SER A 6 3.83 13.31 2.62
N PHE A 7 3.97 13.55 3.92
CA PHE A 7 3.66 12.60 4.98
C PHE A 7 2.16 12.25 5.02
N GLU A 8 1.29 13.26 4.95
CA GLU A 8 -0.17 13.05 4.87
C GLU A 8 -0.57 12.23 3.64
N ARG A 9 0.04 12.50 2.48
CA ARG A 9 -0.19 11.72 1.26
C ARG A 9 0.28 10.27 1.40
N GLY A 10 1.40 10.03 2.09
CA GLY A 10 1.88 8.70 2.42
C GLY A 10 0.89 7.91 3.28
N ILE A 11 0.34 8.54 4.33
CA ILE A 11 -0.70 7.93 5.18
C ILE A 11 -1.97 7.63 4.38
N VAL A 12 -2.40 8.54 3.50
CA VAL A 12 -3.57 8.32 2.63
C VAL A 12 -3.31 7.15 1.66
N GLY A 13 -2.09 7.04 1.12
CA GLY A 13 -1.67 5.90 0.29
C GLY A 13 -1.74 4.57 1.03
N ILE A 14 -1.24 4.51 2.27
CA ILE A 14 -1.30 3.32 3.13
C ILE A 14 -2.75 2.91 3.41
N LYS A 15 -3.62 3.86 3.78
CA LYS A 15 -5.04 3.59 4.05
C LYS A 15 -5.77 3.07 2.81
N ARG A 16 -5.50 3.63 1.64
CA ARG A 16 -6.06 3.14 0.36
C ARG A 16 -5.56 1.75 0.01
N GLY A 17 -4.27 1.49 0.19
CA GLY A 17 -3.67 0.17 -0.04
C GLY A 17 -4.27 -0.91 0.87
N LEU A 18 -4.42 -0.62 2.17
CA LEU A 18 -5.07 -1.52 3.12
C LEU A 18 -6.53 -1.81 2.77
N ASN A 19 -7.28 -0.78 2.36
CA ASN A 19 -8.68 -0.97 1.95
C ASN A 19 -8.77 -1.83 0.68
N SER A 20 -7.92 -1.55 -0.31
CA SER A 20 -7.84 -2.35 -1.54
C SER A 20 -7.46 -3.81 -1.27
N ALA A 21 -6.49 -4.05 -0.38
CA ALA A 21 -6.09 -5.40 0.02
C ALA A 21 -7.23 -6.16 0.72
N ASN A 22 -7.99 -5.49 1.60
CA ASN A 22 -9.15 -6.11 2.26
C ASN A 22 -10.27 -6.45 1.27
N THR A 23 -10.57 -5.56 0.31
CA THR A 23 -11.55 -5.83 -0.74
C THR A 23 -11.12 -7.03 -1.60
N GLN A 24 -9.87 -7.06 -2.03
CA GLN A 24 -9.33 -8.17 -2.83
C GLN A 24 -9.33 -9.49 -2.04
N ALA A 25 -8.99 -9.47 -0.75
CA ALA A 25 -9.07 -10.65 0.11
C ALA A 25 -10.51 -11.17 0.24
N ALA A 26 -11.49 -10.28 0.34
CA ALA A 26 -12.90 -10.66 0.36
C ALA A 26 -13.37 -11.23 -0.99
N GLU A 27 -12.92 -10.65 -2.12
CA GLU A 27 -13.20 -11.18 -3.45
C GLU A 27 -12.60 -12.58 -3.65
N ILE A 28 -11.36 -12.80 -3.23
CA ILE A 28 -10.70 -14.13 -3.28
C ILE A 28 -11.46 -15.14 -2.42
N ALA A 29 -11.81 -14.78 -1.18
CA ALA A 29 -12.59 -15.65 -0.30
C ALA A 29 -13.99 -15.95 -0.88
N SER A 30 -14.62 -14.98 -1.54
CA SER A 30 -15.90 -15.19 -2.22
C SER A 30 -15.77 -16.05 -3.48
N ALA A 31 -14.66 -15.95 -4.20
CA ALA A 31 -14.38 -16.77 -5.37
C ALA A 31 -14.09 -18.23 -4.98
N ASP A 32 -13.40 -18.45 -3.87
CA ASP A 32 -13.18 -19.77 -3.26
C ASP A 32 -14.47 -20.37 -2.66
N ALA A 33 -15.42 -19.54 -2.23
CA ALA A 33 -16.75 -20.02 -1.82
C ALA A 33 -17.67 -20.43 -3.01
N LEU A 34 -17.31 -20.04 -4.24
CA LEU A 34 -18.12 -20.24 -5.45
C LEU A 34 -17.60 -21.40 -6.33
N ILE A 35 -16.93 -22.40 -5.75
CA ILE A 35 -16.40 -23.60 -6.45
C ILE A 35 -17.55 -24.42 -7.06
N HIS A 36 -18.05 -24.00 -8.21
CA HIS A 36 -18.52 -24.78 -9.35
C HIS A 36 -18.32 -23.88 -10.61
N PRO A 37 -17.49 -24.28 -11.59
CA PRO A 37 -16.62 -23.38 -12.36
C PRO A 37 -17.30 -22.76 -13.61
N PRO A 38 -16.75 -21.66 -14.17
CA PRO A 38 -15.65 -21.80 -15.14
C PRO A 38 -14.47 -20.86 -14.82
N GLU A 39 -13.24 -21.38 -14.96
CA GLU A 39 -11.98 -20.65 -15.21
C GLU A 39 -11.92 -19.16 -14.81
N LYS A 40 -12.07 -18.83 -13.52
CA LYS A 40 -11.74 -17.48 -13.06
C LYS A 40 -10.22 -17.39 -12.95
N ASP A 41 -9.61 -16.73 -13.92
CA ASP A 41 -8.17 -16.50 -14.02
C ASP A 41 -7.61 -15.91 -12.71
N LEU A 42 -6.97 -16.75 -11.91
CA LEU A 42 -6.32 -16.39 -10.65
C LEU A 42 -5.06 -15.52 -10.88
N ALA A 43 -4.56 -15.42 -12.11
CA ALA A 43 -3.40 -14.58 -12.42
C ALA A 43 -3.72 -13.09 -12.25
N GLN A 44 -4.89 -12.64 -12.69
CA GLN A 44 -5.31 -11.24 -12.56
C GLN A 44 -5.35 -10.73 -11.11
N PRO A 45 -6.01 -11.40 -10.14
CA PRO A 45 -5.99 -10.96 -8.74
C PRO A 45 -4.59 -11.03 -8.11
N LEU A 46 -3.74 -11.99 -8.48
CA LEU A 46 -2.36 -12.04 -8.00
C LEU A 46 -1.52 -10.85 -8.49
N VAL A 47 -1.67 -10.43 -9.75
CA VAL A 47 -1.01 -9.25 -10.31
C VAL A 47 -1.49 -7.97 -9.60
N TYR A 48 -2.79 -7.87 -9.30
CA TYR A 48 -3.31 -6.76 -8.51
C TYR A 48 -2.76 -6.74 -7.09
N MET A 49 -2.57 -7.91 -6.46
CA MET A 49 -1.97 -8.01 -5.13
C MET A 49 -0.50 -7.55 -5.13
N ILE A 50 0.29 -7.94 -6.14
CA ILE A 50 1.69 -7.47 -6.30
C ILE A 50 1.73 -5.95 -6.49
N THR A 51 0.85 -5.41 -7.33
CA THR A 51 0.76 -3.96 -7.57
C THR A 51 0.42 -3.21 -6.28
N ALA A 52 -0.55 -3.71 -5.51
CA ALA A 52 -0.92 -3.15 -4.22
C ALA A 52 0.25 -3.18 -3.23
N ARG A 53 1.01 -4.29 -3.17
CA ARG A 53 2.22 -4.40 -2.35
C ARG A 53 3.26 -3.35 -2.74
N SER A 54 3.58 -3.21 -4.03
CA SER A 54 4.55 -2.21 -4.49
C SER A 54 4.12 -0.78 -4.15
N GLN A 55 2.82 -0.48 -4.20
CA GLN A 55 2.30 0.83 -3.80
C GLN A 55 2.47 1.11 -2.30
N VAL A 56 2.30 0.09 -1.46
CA VAL A 56 2.54 0.19 -0.01
C VAL A 56 4.03 0.36 0.27
N GLU A 57 4.90 -0.42 -0.37
CA GLU A 57 6.36 -0.32 -0.22
C GLU A 57 6.88 1.06 -0.64
N ALA A 58 6.39 1.61 -1.75
CA ALA A 58 6.72 2.97 -2.18
C ALA A 58 6.28 4.02 -1.15
N SER A 59 5.07 3.89 -0.61
CA SER A 59 4.55 4.79 0.43
C SER A 59 5.37 4.71 1.72
N ALA A 60 5.74 3.50 2.14
CA ALA A 60 6.61 3.27 3.29
C ALA A 60 8.01 3.88 3.08
N LYS A 61 8.55 3.80 1.85
CA LYS A 61 9.82 4.43 1.50
C LYS A 61 9.76 5.95 1.66
N VAL A 62 8.69 6.61 1.20
CA VAL A 62 8.49 8.06 1.35
C VAL A 62 8.41 8.48 2.81
N VAL A 63 7.72 7.70 3.66
CA VAL A 63 7.67 7.96 5.10
C VAL A 63 9.06 7.84 5.71
N LYS A 64 9.79 6.76 5.41
CA LYS A 64 11.16 6.53 5.91
C LYS A 64 12.13 7.63 5.49
N THR A 65 12.05 8.11 4.25
CA THR A 65 12.91 9.21 3.79
C THR A 65 12.53 10.53 4.45
N THR A 66 11.25 10.77 4.71
CA THR A 66 10.80 11.96 5.43
C THR A 66 11.27 11.96 6.88
N ASP A 67 11.17 10.81 7.57
CA ASP A 67 11.65 10.62 8.93
C ASP A 67 13.17 10.84 9.03
N ALA A 68 13.94 10.23 8.13
CA ALA A 68 15.40 10.44 8.06
C ALA A 68 15.78 11.89 7.78
N MET A 69 15.05 12.59 6.89
CA MET A 69 15.26 14.02 6.62
C MET A 69 14.98 14.89 7.85
N LEU A 70 13.89 14.60 8.58
CA LEU A 70 13.56 15.31 9.81
C LEU A 70 14.60 15.05 10.90
N GLY A 71 15.02 13.80 11.08
CA GLY A 71 16.09 13.43 12.00
C GLY A 71 17.40 14.17 11.69
N ALA A 72 17.82 14.20 10.42
CA ALA A 72 19.02 14.93 10.00
C ALA A 72 18.91 16.45 10.23
N LEU A 73 17.75 17.06 9.98
CA LEU A 73 17.53 18.49 10.24
C LEU A 73 17.54 18.83 11.73
N LEU A 74 17.07 17.92 12.59
CA LEU A 74 17.12 18.08 14.04
C LEU A 74 18.55 17.90 14.57
N ASP A 75 19.29 16.93 14.05
CA ASP A 75 20.69 16.65 14.40
C ASP A 75 21.63 17.82 14.03
N ILE A 76 21.40 18.47 12.88
CA ILE A 76 22.15 19.70 12.49
C ILE A 76 21.91 20.88 13.45
N LYS A 77 20.75 20.91 14.14
CA LYS A 77 20.39 22.00 15.07
C LYS A 77 20.79 21.71 16.52
N ALA A 78 21.15 20.48 16.86
CA ALA A 78 21.62 20.07 18.18
C ALA A 78 23.10 20.44 18.38
#